data_AF-A0A655FUG3-F1
#
_entry.id   AF-A0A655FUG3-F1
#
_cell.length_a   1.000
_cell.length_b   1.000
_cell.length_c   1.000
_cell.angle_alpha   90.00
_cell.angle_beta   90.00
_cell.angle_gamma   90.00
#
_symmetry.space_group_name_H-M   'P 1'
#
loop_
_entity.id
_entity.type
_entity.pdbx_description
1 polymer ?
#
loop_
_entity_poly.entity_id
_entity_poly.type
_entity_poly.pdbx_seq_one_letter_code
_entity_poly.pdbx_strand_id
1 'polypeptide(L)' 'MTLATCTLRGRPTSEAVEATAAILDESQTGAVYDAIVKRYGIQGKLFTFVSKLRGGMRNNIGLELKVAESETG' A
#
# COMPACT_ATOMS: atom_id res chain seq x y z
N MET A 1 -11.88 9.46 -1.05
CA MET A 1 -12.16 8.05 -0.64
C MET A 1 -11.85 7.97 0.84
N THR A 2 -12.41 7.01 1.57
CA THR A 2 -12.09 6.90 3.00
C THR A 2 -11.11 5.76 3.30
N LEU A 3 -10.30 5.92 4.35
CA LEU A 3 -9.37 4.90 4.84
C LEU A 3 -9.60 4.64 6.32
N ALA A 4 -9.48 3.37 6.72
CA ALA A 4 -9.47 2.95 8.11
C ALA A 4 -8.44 1.83 8.30
N THR A 5 -7.87 1.72 9.50
CA THR A 5 -7.05 0.57 9.87
C THR A 5 -7.93 -0.67 10.02
N CYS A 6 -7.39 -1.84 9.72
CA CYS A 6 -8.14 -3.09 9.85
C CYS A 6 -7.25 -4.27 10.25
N THR A 7 -7.90 -5.31 10.77
CA THR A 7 -7.26 -6.63 10.97
C THR A 7 -6.98 -7.32 9.64
N LEU A 8 -6.17 -8.39 9.64
CA LEU A 8 -5.88 -9.20 8.45
C LEU A 8 -7.13 -9.76 7.75
N ARG A 9 -8.26 -9.90 8.45
CA ARG A 9 -9.54 -10.37 7.90
C ARG A 9 -10.46 -9.23 7.43
N GLY A 10 -10.00 -7.98 7.45
CA GLY A 10 -10.76 -6.82 6.99
C GLY A 10 -11.73 -6.22 8.00
N ARG A 11 -11.69 -6.63 9.29
CA ARG A 11 -12.47 -5.96 10.35
C ARG A 11 -11.84 -4.60 10.68
N PRO A 12 -12.56 -3.46 10.54
CA PRO A 12 -12.05 -2.14 10.87
C PRO A 12 -11.68 -2.00 12.36
N THR A 13 -10.63 -1.24 12.65
CA THR A 13 -10.09 -0.99 13.99
C THR A 13 -9.93 0.49 14.32
N SER A 14 -10.32 1.39 13.41
CA SER A 14 -10.35 2.84 13.61
C SER A 14 -11.58 3.44 12.93
N GLU A 15 -11.86 4.70 13.25
CA GLU A 15 -12.75 5.52 12.43
C GLU A 15 -12.18 5.71 11.02
N ALA A 16 -13.07 5.95 10.07
CA ALA A 16 -12.72 6.20 8.68
C ALA A 16 -12.38 7.68 8.49
N VAL A 17 -11.28 7.96 7.81
CA VAL A 17 -10.83 9.33 7.49
C VAL A 17 -10.81 9.56 5.99
N GLU A 18 -11.05 10.80 5.56
CA GLU A 18 -10.95 11.17 4.15
C GLU A 18 -9.51 11.06 3.66
N ALA A 19 -9.36 10.64 2.41
CA ALA A 19 -8.08 10.37 1.78
C ALA A 19 -8.16 10.47 0.25
N THR A 20 -6.99 10.64 -0.34
CA THR A 20 -6.76 10.59 -1.78
C THR A 20 -5.83 9.43 -2.12
N ALA A 21 -6.04 8.86 -3.30
CA ALA A 21 -5.20 7.82 -3.86
C ALA A 21 -4.70 8.27 -5.23
N ALA A 22 -3.40 8.19 -5.46
CA ALA A 22 -2.78 8.46 -6.75
C ALA A 22 -2.22 7.15 -7.33
N ILE A 23 -2.51 6.91 -8.60
CA ILE A 23 -1.86 5.87 -9.38
C ILE A 23 -0.44 6.33 -9.71
N LEU A 24 0.56 5.53 -9.36
CA LEU A 24 1.95 5.80 -9.67
C LEU A 24 2.32 5.24 -11.04
N ASP A 25 3.36 5.82 -11.63
CA ASP A 25 3.99 5.29 -12.84
C ASP A 25 4.56 3.88 -12.61
N GLU A 26 4.59 3.06 -13.66
CA GLU A 26 5.11 1.69 -13.61
C GLU A 26 6.57 1.63 -13.13
N SER A 27 7.38 2.65 -13.45
CA SER A 27 8.78 2.75 -12.99
C SER A 27 8.90 2.80 -11.46
N GLN A 28 7.85 3.21 -10.74
CA GLN A 28 7.82 3.32 -9.28
C GLN A 28 7.48 2.00 -8.59
N THR A 29 7.06 0.96 -9.32
CA THR A 29 6.68 -0.35 -8.74
C THR A 29 7.81 -0.96 -7.91
N GLY A 30 9.08 -0.76 -8.32
CA GLY A 30 10.25 -1.18 -7.55
C GLY A 30 10.33 -0.52 -6.17
N ALA A 31 10.18 0.81 -6.12
CA ALA A 31 10.22 1.58 -4.87
C ALA A 31 9.06 1.20 -3.93
N VAL A 32 7.88 0.89 -4.47
CA VAL A 32 6.75 0.40 -3.67
C VAL A 32 7.05 -0.97 -3.06
N TYR A 33 7.63 -1.90 -3.81
CA TYR A 33 8.07 -3.18 -3.24
C TYR A 33 9.12 -3.01 -2.15
N ASP A 34 10.08 -2.09 -2.31
CA ASP A 34 11.07 -1.79 -1.28
C ASP A 34 10.42 -1.22 -0.02
N ALA A 35 9.42 -0.35 -0.17
CA ALA A 35 8.62 0.16 0.95
C ALA A 35 7.84 -0.94 1.68
N ILE A 36 7.25 -1.90 0.94
CA ILE A 36 6.58 -3.08 1.51
C ILE A 36 7.57 -3.93 2.31
N VAL A 37 8.75 -4.20 1.76
CA VAL A 37 9.81 -4.96 2.47
C VAL A 37 10.25 -4.22 3.72
N LYS A 38 10.47 -2.90 3.65
CA LYS A 38 10.85 -2.06 4.78
C LYS A 38 9.79 -2.08 5.89
N ARG A 39 8.50 -2.10 5.54
CA ARG A 39 7.39 -2.10 6.50
C ARG A 39 7.13 -3.46 7.13
N TYR A 40 7.21 -4.55 6.36
CA TYR A 40 6.75 -5.88 6.77
C TYR A 40 7.86 -6.93 6.93
N GLY A 41 9.13 -6.54 6.71
CA GLY A 41 10.29 -7.39 6.94
C GLY A 41 10.27 -8.67 6.10
N ILE A 42 10.47 -9.83 6.75
CA ILE A 42 10.55 -11.14 6.09
C ILE A 42 9.27 -11.46 5.33
N GLN A 43 8.10 -11.11 5.87
CA GLN A 43 6.83 -11.36 5.20
C GLN A 43 6.69 -10.51 3.93
N GLY A 44 7.16 -9.25 3.98
CA GLY A 44 7.24 -8.39 2.78
C GLY A 44 8.19 -8.96 1.72
N LYS A 45 9.32 -9.57 2.12
CA LYS A 45 10.26 -10.22 1.19
C LYS A 45 9.63 -11.43 0.50
N LEU A 46 8.97 -12.31 1.26
CA LEU A 46 8.27 -13.47 0.70
C LEU A 46 7.17 -13.04 -0.27
N PHE A 47 6.35 -12.06 0.12
CA PHE A 47 5.28 -11.52 -0.72
C PHE A 47 5.81 -10.94 -2.03
N THR A 48 6.80 -10.06 -1.96
CA THR A 48 7.37 -9.41 -3.17
C THR A 48 8.08 -10.42 -4.07
N PHE A 49 8.76 -11.42 -3.51
CA PHE A 49 9.36 -12.51 -4.28
C PHE A 49 8.32 -13.29 -5.10
N VAL A 50 7.25 -13.78 -4.45
CA VAL A 50 6.17 -14.51 -5.12
C VAL A 50 5.45 -13.61 -6.14
N SER A 51 5.24 -12.33 -5.83
CA SER A 51 4.65 -11.37 -6.76
C SER A 51 5.50 -11.16 -8.01
N LYS A 52 6.83 -10.99 -7.85
CA LYS A 52 7.78 -10.86 -8.97
C LYS A 52 7.81 -12.11 -9.84
N LEU A 53 7.77 -13.30 -9.24
CA LEU A 53 7.70 -14.58 -9.98
C LEU A 53 6.45 -14.67 -10.89
N ARG A 54 5.35 -14.03 -10.49
CA ARG A 54 4.10 -13.92 -11.27
C ARG A 54 4.08 -12.73 -12.23
N GLY A 55 5.22 -12.10 -12.48
CA GLY A 55 5.34 -10.95 -13.41
C GLY A 55 5.02 -9.59 -12.78
N GLY A 56 4.99 -9.48 -11.45
CA GLY A 56 4.55 -8.28 -10.74
C GLY A 56 5.29 -6.99 -11.12
N MET A 57 6.55 -7.06 -11.59
CA MET A 57 7.28 -5.87 -12.07
C MET A 57 6.72 -5.24 -13.36
N ARG A 58 5.92 -5.99 -14.13
CA ARG A 58 5.30 -5.53 -15.39
C ARG A 58 3.79 -5.43 -15.30
N ASN A 59 3.20 -6.22 -14.40
CA ASN A 59 1.74 -6.37 -14.30
C ASN A 59 1.15 -5.56 -13.14
N ASN A 60 1.99 -4.92 -12.31
CA ASN A 60 1.54 -4.12 -11.18
C ASN A 60 1.93 -2.65 -11.36
N ILE A 61 1.06 -1.78 -10.85
CA ILE A 61 1.30 -0.35 -10.63
C ILE A 61 1.26 -0.05 -9.14
N GLY A 62 2.03 0.94 -8.71
CA GLY A 62 2.01 1.44 -7.33
C GLY A 62 0.80 2.33 -7.06
N LEU A 63 0.35 2.38 -5.81
CA LEU A 63 -0.60 3.39 -5.33
C LEU A 63 0.03 4.18 -4.19
N GLU A 64 -0.07 5.50 -4.27
CA GLU A 64 0.22 6.40 -3.15
C GLU A 64 -1.10 6.79 -2.47
N LEU A 65 -1.14 6.63 -1.15
CA LEU A 65 -2.31 7.02 -0.34
C LEU A 65 -1.92 8.18 0.56
N LYS A 66 -2.71 9.25 0.53
CA LYS A 66 -2.55 10.42 1.40
C LYS A 66 -3.86 10.67 2.13
N VAL A 67 -3.82 10.60 3.46
CA VAL A 67 -4.92 11.07 4.28
C VAL A 67 -5.09 12.57 4.06
N ALA A 68 -6.33 13.03 3.93
CA ALA A 68 -6.61 14.46 3.98
C ALA A 68 -6.20 14.94 5.37
N GLU A 69 -5.42 16.02 5.43
CA GLU A 69 -5.13 16.66 6.71
C GLU A 69 -6.46 17.06 7.32
N SER A 70 -6.83 16.37 8.39
CA SER A 70 -8.06 16.66 9.09
C SER A 70 -7.80 17.97 9.81
N GLU A 71 -8.52 19.03 9.46
CA GLU A 71 -8.58 20.26 10.26
C GLU A 71 -8.88 19.84 11.70
N THR A 72 -7.84 19.80 12.51
CA THR A 72 -7.98 19.55 13.94
C THR A 72 -8.49 20.88 14.50
N GLY A 73 -9.80 20.97 14.65
CA GLY A 73 -10.46 22.04 15.40
C GLY A 73 -10.09 22.01 16.88
#